data_AF-A0A9P7DM67-F1
#
_entry.id   AF-A0A9P7DM67-F1
#
_cell.length_a   1.000
_cell.length_b   1.000
_cell.length_c   1.000
_cell.angle_alpha   90.00
_cell.angle_beta   90.00
_cell.angle_gamma   90.00
#
_symmetry.space_group_name_H-M   'P 1'
#
loop_
_entity.id
_entity.type
_entity.pdbx_description
1 polymer ?
#
loop_
_entity_poly.entity_id
_entity_poly.type
_entity_poly.pdbx_seq_one_letter_code
_entity_poly.pdbx_strand_id
1 'polypeptide(L)'
;MLREQPWRRFVVGFSICADQLRAHYFDRSGLIISHPFHIHQNMGPVRLTEMLGTLTLSDIHHLGFDPTIHMCNAACTGTHPNLAHEAKGWVKDNHDKTYSIMDVLWKSHGLFCRGTVCYRVVDEAGNQYALKDCWVTEEKRMHETTILEMVKGIPNVVELIDHWDVYYEGEPDCTARIRSQYDMGHQDDLMFRNRFHRRILLSPCGEPLSKFSSRRELLTAFHAFVVGESY
;
A
#
# COMPACT_ATOMS: atom_id res chain seq x y z
N MET A 1 -0.35 10.69 -7.61
CA MET A 1 0.47 10.45 -6.40
C MET A 1 0.43 8.99 -5.96
N LEU A 2 -0.73 8.40 -5.61
CA LEU A 2 -0.83 6.99 -5.14
C LEU A 2 -0.24 5.93 -6.09
N ARG A 3 -0.13 6.22 -7.40
CA ARG A 3 0.52 5.34 -8.40
C ARG A 3 2.05 5.39 -8.35
N GLU A 4 2.62 6.57 -8.11
CA GLU A 4 4.07 6.77 -8.09
C GLU A 4 4.67 6.55 -6.70
N GLN A 5 3.86 6.75 -5.66
CA GLN A 5 4.20 6.50 -4.26
C GLN A 5 3.19 5.50 -3.68
N PRO A 6 3.24 4.22 -4.09
CA PRO A 6 2.28 3.22 -3.65
C PRO A 6 2.33 2.90 -2.15
N TRP A 7 3.44 3.21 -1.47
CA TRP A 7 3.63 3.09 -0.02
C TRP A 7 2.95 4.22 0.77
N ARG A 8 1.91 4.83 0.18
CA ARG A 8 1.04 5.79 0.85
C ARG A 8 -0.30 5.14 1.14
N ARG A 9 -0.80 5.40 2.35
CA ARG A 9 -2.11 5.00 2.84
C ARG A 9 -3.20 5.90 2.26
N PHE A 10 -2.91 7.20 2.18
CA PHE A 10 -3.79 8.21 1.59
C PHE A 10 -2.98 9.39 1.03
N VAL A 11 -3.68 10.34 0.40
CA VAL A 11 -3.13 11.62 -0.06
C VAL A 11 -4.03 12.74 0.41
N VAL A 12 -3.45 13.76 1.03
CA VAL A 12 -4.10 15.04 1.29
C VAL A 12 -3.67 16.04 0.22
N GLY A 13 -4.62 16.78 -0.33
CA GLY A 13 -4.38 17.83 -1.31
C GLY A 13 -5.26 19.04 -1.03
N PHE A 14 -4.93 20.16 -1.65
CA PHE A 14 -5.67 21.41 -1.51
C PHE A 14 -5.88 22.05 -2.87
N SER A 15 -7.02 22.73 -3.05
CA SER A 15 -7.30 23.52 -4.24
C SER A 15 -7.79 24.90 -3.85
N ILE A 16 -7.29 25.94 -4.51
CA ILE A 16 -7.78 27.31 -4.40
C ILE A 16 -8.42 27.68 -5.73
N CYS A 17 -9.67 28.13 -5.68
CA CYS A 17 -10.37 28.69 -6.84
C CYS A 17 -10.94 30.04 -6.42
N ALA A 18 -10.49 31.12 -7.09
CA ALA A 18 -10.70 32.49 -6.63
C ALA A 18 -10.27 32.66 -5.16
N ASP A 19 -11.20 33.01 -4.28
CA ASP A 19 -10.97 33.19 -2.85
C ASP A 19 -11.41 31.98 -2.01
N GLN A 20 -11.77 30.86 -2.64
CA GLN A 20 -12.23 29.65 -1.95
C GLN A 20 -11.17 28.55 -1.92
N LEU A 21 -10.82 28.12 -0.71
CA LEU A 21 -9.93 26.97 -0.46
C LEU A 21 -10.76 25.73 -0.12
N ARG A 22 -10.33 24.57 -0.64
CA ARG A 22 -10.86 23.24 -0.30
C ARG A 22 -9.73 22.29 0.07
N ALA A 23 -9.97 21.47 1.08
CA ALA A 23 -9.15 20.31 1.39
C ALA A 23 -9.72 19.07 0.69
N HIS A 24 -8.83 18.22 0.20
CA HIS A 24 -9.14 16.98 -0.49
C HIS A 24 -8.41 15.84 0.20
N TYR A 25 -9.12 14.76 0.49
CA TYR A 25 -8.56 13.53 1.03
C TYR A 25 -8.89 12.38 0.09
N PHE A 26 -7.85 11.71 -0.39
CA PHE A 26 -7.94 10.59 -1.31
C PHE A 26 -7.37 9.34 -0.66
N ASP A 27 -8.17 8.28 -0.62
CA ASP A 27 -7.69 6.95 -0.22
C ASP A 27 -8.22 5.87 -1.17
N ARG A 28 -8.05 4.60 -0.78
CA ARG A 28 -8.45 3.46 -1.61
C ARG A 28 -9.95 3.19 -1.64
N SER A 29 -10.74 3.93 -0.86
CA SER A 29 -12.19 3.82 -0.80
C SER A 29 -12.93 5.04 -1.33
N GLY A 30 -12.21 6.12 -1.69
CA GLY A 30 -12.80 7.24 -2.43
C GLY A 30 -12.13 8.58 -2.13
N LEU A 31 -12.90 9.64 -2.41
CA LEU A 31 -12.51 11.03 -2.23
C LEU A 31 -13.45 11.70 -1.22
N ILE A 32 -12.89 12.45 -0.29
CA ILE A 32 -13.59 13.36 0.61
C ILE A 32 -13.12 14.78 0.28
N ILE A 33 -14.07 15.69 0.08
CA ILE A 33 -13.77 17.10 -0.19
C ILE A 33 -14.44 17.95 0.87
N SER A 34 -13.70 18.88 1.46
CA SER A 34 -14.30 19.83 2.39
C SER A 34 -15.26 20.78 1.66
N HIS A 35 -16.20 21.34 2.41
CA HIS A 35 -16.88 22.55 1.95
C HIS A 35 -15.85 23.65 1.65
N PRO A 36 -16.09 24.50 0.64
CA PRO A 36 -15.23 25.64 0.38
C PRO A 36 -15.27 26.62 1.54
N PHE A 37 -14.14 27.22 1.87
CA PHE A 37 -14.09 28.34 2.80
C PHE A 37 -13.34 29.52 2.20
N HIS A 38 -13.80 30.74 2.52
CA HIS A 38 -13.23 31.98 2.01
C HIS A 38 -11.93 32.31 2.74
N ILE A 39 -10.83 32.45 1.99
CA ILE A 39 -9.49 32.67 2.56
C ILE A 39 -9.31 34.07 3.17
N HIS A 40 -10.17 35.03 2.80
CA HIS A 40 -10.10 36.42 3.27
C HIS A 40 -11.07 36.75 4.40
N GLN A 41 -11.97 35.83 4.78
CA GLN A 41 -13.04 36.10 5.73
C GLN A 41 -12.87 35.27 7.00
N ASN A 42 -13.29 35.81 8.15
CA ASN A 42 -13.31 35.10 9.43
C ASN A 42 -11.95 34.42 9.74
N MET A 43 -11.96 33.11 9.97
CA MET A 43 -10.79 32.26 10.22
C MET A 43 -10.05 31.83 8.94
N GLY A 44 -10.38 32.41 7.77
CA GLY A 44 -9.80 32.06 6.47
C GLY A 44 -8.26 32.14 6.41
N PRO A 45 -7.64 33.26 6.82
CA PRO A 45 -6.18 33.39 6.80
C PRO A 45 -5.49 32.38 7.73
N VAL A 46 -6.12 32.03 8.86
CA VAL A 46 -5.62 31.01 9.79
C VAL A 46 -5.63 29.64 9.11
N ARG A 47 -6.75 29.24 8.50
CA ARG A 47 -6.85 27.96 7.77
C ARG A 47 -5.90 27.86 6.58
N LEU A 48 -5.62 28.96 5.89
CA LEU A 48 -4.60 29.00 4.84
C LEU A 48 -3.20 28.76 5.42
N THR A 49 -2.90 29.34 6.59
CA THR A 49 -1.63 29.12 7.29
C THR A 49 -1.51 27.67 7.78
N GLU A 50 -2.60 27.09 8.30
CA GLU A 50 -2.66 25.67 8.69
C GLU A 50 -2.47 24.73 7.50
N MET A 51 -3.06 25.05 6.34
CA MET A 51 -2.83 24.32 5.09
C MET A 51 -1.34 24.32 4.72
N LEU A 52 -0.72 25.50 4.69
CA LEU A 52 0.70 25.63 4.36
C LEU A 52 1.58 24.89 5.38
N GLY A 53 1.26 25.04 6.67
CA GLY A 53 1.93 24.31 7.75
C GLY A 53 1.81 22.80 7.58
N THR A 54 0.63 22.32 7.20
CA THR A 54 0.38 20.90 6.95
C THR A 54 1.26 20.38 5.80
N LEU A 55 1.32 21.10 4.68
CA LEU A 55 2.10 20.67 3.52
C LEU A 55 3.62 20.73 3.71
N THR A 56 4.10 21.59 4.62
CA THR A 56 5.54 21.90 4.72
C THR A 56 6.20 21.41 6.00
N LEU A 57 5.45 21.32 7.10
CA LEU A 57 5.98 21.06 8.45
C LEU A 57 5.41 19.78 9.09
N SER A 58 4.32 19.22 8.56
CA SER A 58 3.77 17.98 9.13
C SER A 58 4.72 16.80 8.95
N ASP A 59 4.74 15.95 9.96
CA ASP A 59 5.33 14.63 9.83
C ASP A 59 4.69 13.87 8.66
N ILE A 60 5.54 13.18 7.88
CA ILE A 60 5.16 12.56 6.62
C ILE A 60 4.06 11.49 6.80
N HIS A 61 3.96 10.86 7.96
CA HIS A 61 2.96 9.82 8.23
C HIS A 61 1.55 10.42 8.35
N HIS A 62 1.45 11.67 8.81
CA HIS A 62 0.21 12.46 8.79
C HIS A 62 -0.15 12.92 7.37
N LEU A 63 0.83 12.99 6.47
CA LEU A 63 0.62 13.19 5.03
C LEU A 63 0.33 11.88 4.28
N GLY A 64 0.08 10.80 5.00
CA GLY A 64 -0.38 9.52 4.46
C GLY A 64 0.74 8.58 4.06
N PHE A 65 2.01 8.86 4.39
CA PHE A 65 3.04 7.83 4.26
C PHE A 65 2.83 6.72 5.30
N ASP A 66 3.11 5.49 4.91
CA ASP A 66 3.06 4.34 5.79
C ASP A 66 4.35 4.26 6.65
N PRO A 67 4.26 4.25 7.99
CA PRO A 67 5.43 4.25 8.87
C PRO A 67 6.22 2.92 8.86
N THR A 68 5.63 1.85 8.33
CA THR A 68 6.22 0.50 8.35
C THR A 68 6.95 0.13 7.07
N ILE A 69 7.02 1.04 6.09
CA ILE A 69 7.71 0.85 4.82
C ILE A 69 8.38 2.14 4.39
N HIS A 70 9.61 2.02 3.90
CA HIS A 70 10.37 3.14 3.37
C HIS A 70 11.01 2.76 2.05
N MET A 71 10.91 3.65 1.07
CA MET A 71 11.63 3.54 -0.20
C MET A 71 12.71 4.62 -0.24
N CYS A 72 13.96 4.20 -0.32
CA CYS A 72 15.09 5.10 -0.45
C CYS A 72 14.98 5.86 -1.78
N ASN A 73 15.30 7.15 -1.73
CA ASN A 73 15.37 8.03 -2.89
C ASN A 73 16.69 8.81 -2.86
N ALA A 74 16.93 9.64 -3.86
CA ALA A 74 18.17 10.43 -3.96
C ALA A 74 18.41 11.40 -2.79
N ALA A 75 17.36 11.72 -2.01
CA ALA A 75 17.44 12.57 -0.84
C ALA A 75 17.59 11.78 0.48
N CYS A 76 17.60 10.45 0.42
CA CYS A 76 17.76 9.62 1.61
C CYS A 76 19.20 9.70 2.10
N THR A 77 19.38 10.17 3.34
CA THR A 77 20.69 10.42 3.96
C THR A 77 21.33 9.19 4.62
N GLY A 78 20.78 7.98 4.37
CA GLY A 78 21.39 6.72 4.80
C GLY A 78 21.13 6.31 6.25
N THR A 79 20.25 7.00 6.99
CA THR A 79 19.85 6.62 8.37
C THR A 79 18.77 5.54 8.38
N HIS A 80 18.94 4.49 7.58
CA HIS A 80 18.05 3.33 7.56
C HIS A 80 18.74 2.10 8.16
N PRO A 81 17.99 1.03 8.50
CA PRO A 81 18.56 -0.23 9.00
C PRO A 81 19.67 -0.78 8.09
N ASN A 82 20.44 -1.76 8.57
CA ASN A 82 21.36 -2.51 7.73
C ASN A 82 20.55 -3.24 6.65
N LEU A 83 20.55 -2.70 5.43
CA LEU A 83 19.84 -3.28 4.30
C LEU A 83 20.76 -4.18 3.48
N ALA A 84 20.17 -5.14 2.77
CA ALA A 84 20.88 -5.90 1.76
C ALA A 84 21.52 -4.97 0.70
N HIS A 85 22.61 -5.43 0.09
CA HIS A 85 23.25 -4.71 -1.00
C HIS A 85 22.25 -4.42 -2.12
N GLU A 86 22.25 -3.20 -2.67
CA GLU A 86 21.31 -2.72 -3.71
C GLU A 86 19.83 -2.64 -3.30
N ALA A 87 19.50 -2.79 -2.00
CA ALA A 87 18.13 -2.59 -1.54
C ALA A 87 17.63 -1.17 -1.86
N LYS A 88 16.41 -1.11 -2.38
CA LYS A 88 15.69 0.13 -2.71
C LYS A 88 14.94 0.71 -1.51
N GLY A 89 14.91 0.01 -0.40
CA GLY A 89 14.12 0.36 0.76
C GLY A 89 13.97 -0.79 1.75
N TRP A 90 13.06 -0.62 2.71
CA TRP A 90 12.76 -1.62 3.71
C TRP A 90 11.28 -1.65 4.05
N VAL A 91 10.84 -2.78 4.59
CA VAL A 91 9.51 -2.98 5.13
C VAL A 91 9.60 -3.81 6.39
N LYS A 92 8.76 -3.49 7.37
CA LYS A 92 8.66 -4.21 8.64
C LYS A 92 7.33 -4.96 8.76
N ASP A 93 7.38 -6.10 9.42
CA ASP A 93 6.19 -6.78 9.93
C ASP A 93 5.81 -6.28 11.34
N ASN A 94 4.77 -6.88 11.91
CA ASN A 94 4.27 -6.50 13.23
C ASN A 94 5.14 -7.04 14.39
N HIS A 95 6.21 -7.77 14.10
CA HIS A 95 7.18 -8.29 15.07
C HIS A 95 8.53 -7.58 14.96
N ASP A 96 8.56 -6.41 14.30
CA ASP A 96 9.76 -5.59 14.06
C ASP A 96 10.82 -6.26 13.18
N LYS A 97 10.51 -7.39 12.54
CA LYS A 97 11.42 -8.02 11.57
C LYS A 97 11.45 -7.18 10.31
N THR A 98 12.67 -6.84 9.89
CA THR A 98 12.91 -5.99 8.72
C THR A 98 13.24 -6.84 7.49
N TYR A 99 12.61 -6.49 6.37
CA TYR A 99 12.90 -7.06 5.07
C TYR A 99 13.45 -5.97 4.14
N SER A 100 14.53 -6.28 3.43
CA SER A 100 15.11 -5.40 2.41
C SER A 100 14.30 -5.50 1.12
N ILE A 101 13.80 -4.38 0.62
CA ILE A 101 13.05 -4.33 -0.65
C ILE A 101 14.04 -4.25 -1.80
N MET A 102 14.10 -5.28 -2.63
CA MET A 102 15.02 -5.34 -3.78
C MET A 102 14.37 -4.77 -5.04
N ASP A 103 13.12 -5.13 -5.29
CA ASP A 103 12.40 -4.75 -6.50
C ASP A 103 10.92 -4.52 -6.25
N VAL A 104 10.33 -3.67 -7.09
CA VAL A 104 8.88 -3.59 -7.27
C VAL A 104 8.52 -4.47 -8.47
N LEU A 105 7.94 -5.64 -8.20
CA LEU A 105 7.57 -6.64 -9.21
C LEU A 105 6.32 -6.20 -9.99
N TRP A 106 5.36 -5.59 -9.29
CA TRP A 106 4.11 -5.14 -9.88
C TRP A 106 3.52 -3.98 -9.09
N LYS A 107 2.85 -3.04 -9.77
CA LYS A 107 2.02 -2.02 -9.13
C LYS A 107 0.73 -1.81 -9.92
N SER A 108 -0.40 -1.82 -9.22
CA SER A 108 -1.70 -1.52 -9.82
C SER A 108 -1.82 -0.04 -10.20
N HIS A 109 -2.54 0.25 -11.29
CA HIS A 109 -2.67 1.60 -11.85
C HIS A 109 -3.96 2.33 -11.41
N GLY A 110 -4.88 1.62 -10.76
CA GLY A 110 -6.16 2.18 -10.33
C GLY A 110 -6.02 3.09 -9.10
N LEU A 111 -6.84 4.16 -9.07
CA LEU A 111 -6.87 5.12 -7.97
C LEU A 111 -7.73 4.58 -6.81
N PHE A 112 -9.00 4.26 -7.10
CA PHE A 112 -10.00 3.73 -6.17
C PHE A 112 -10.11 2.21 -6.34
N CYS A 113 -9.17 1.46 -5.77
CA CYS A 113 -9.15 0.02 -5.88
C CYS A 113 -8.27 -0.60 -4.80
N ARG A 114 -7.98 -1.89 -4.93
CA ARG A 114 -7.11 -2.64 -4.03
C ARG A 114 -5.68 -2.09 -3.93
N GLY A 115 -5.26 -1.20 -4.82
CA GLY A 115 -3.94 -0.57 -4.74
C GLY A 115 -2.76 -1.55 -4.73
N THR A 116 -2.93 -2.79 -5.18
CA THR A 116 -1.97 -3.88 -5.00
C THR A 116 -0.59 -3.53 -5.55
N VAL A 117 0.43 -3.76 -4.73
CA VAL A 117 1.84 -3.72 -5.10
C VAL A 117 2.51 -5.00 -4.64
N CYS A 118 3.33 -5.58 -5.50
CA CYS A 118 4.13 -6.74 -5.17
C CYS A 118 5.60 -6.34 -5.15
N TYR A 119 6.29 -6.67 -4.07
CA TYR A 119 7.70 -6.42 -3.87
C TYR A 119 8.46 -7.73 -3.83
N ARG A 120 9.68 -7.71 -4.34
CA ARG A 120 10.70 -8.70 -4.00
C ARG A 120 11.39 -8.23 -2.74
N VAL A 121 11.39 -9.07 -1.72
CA VAL A 121 12.02 -8.75 -0.45
C VAL A 121 12.96 -9.86 -0.01
N VAL A 122 13.96 -9.51 0.79
CA VAL A 122 14.94 -10.45 1.34
C VAL A 122 15.04 -10.23 2.85
N ASP A 123 15.06 -11.31 3.63
CA ASP A 123 15.32 -11.23 5.07
C ASP A 123 16.83 -11.11 5.38
N GLU A 124 17.17 -10.95 6.66
CA GLU A 124 18.56 -10.84 7.12
C GLU A 124 19.40 -12.10 6.83
N ALA A 125 18.75 -13.27 6.71
CA ALA A 125 19.42 -14.53 6.39
C ALA A 125 19.65 -14.71 4.88
N GLY A 126 19.18 -13.77 4.04
CA GLY A 126 19.31 -13.83 2.60
C GLY A 126 18.20 -14.62 1.89
N ASN A 127 17.15 -15.04 2.60
CA ASN A 127 16.02 -15.74 1.99
C ASN A 127 15.12 -14.74 1.26
N GLN A 128 14.68 -15.10 0.06
CA GLN A 128 13.90 -14.24 -0.82
C GLN A 128 12.40 -14.58 -0.77
N TYR A 129 11.57 -13.54 -0.73
CA TYR A 129 10.10 -13.66 -0.69
C TYR A 129 9.42 -12.66 -1.62
N ALA A 130 8.17 -12.96 -1.99
CA ALA A 130 7.26 -12.03 -2.62
C ALA A 130 6.34 -11.43 -1.56
N LEU A 131 6.46 -10.12 -1.32
CA LEU A 131 5.58 -9.39 -0.43
C LEU A 131 4.49 -8.69 -1.24
N LYS A 132 3.23 -9.08 -1.00
CA LYS A 132 2.06 -8.45 -1.59
C LYS A 132 1.47 -7.46 -0.60
N ASP A 133 1.47 -6.18 -0.95
CA ASP A 133 0.85 -5.09 -0.21
C ASP A 133 -0.46 -4.67 -0.92
N CYS A 134 -1.59 -4.66 -0.22
CA CYS A 134 -2.87 -4.31 -0.82
C CYS A 134 -3.95 -3.86 0.17
N TRP A 135 -5.00 -3.26 -0.38
CA TRP A 135 -6.22 -2.86 0.32
C TRP A 135 -7.36 -3.80 -0.02
N VAL A 136 -7.92 -4.46 0.98
CA VAL A 136 -8.98 -5.48 0.81
C VAL A 136 -10.24 -5.05 1.51
N THR A 137 -11.41 -5.37 0.94
CA THR A 137 -12.66 -5.07 1.64
C THR A 137 -12.76 -5.90 2.91
N GLU A 138 -13.48 -5.39 3.89
CA GLU A 138 -13.64 -6.04 5.20
C GLU A 138 -14.12 -7.49 5.09
N GLU A 139 -15.09 -7.77 4.21
CA GLU A 139 -15.64 -9.12 4.02
C GLU A 139 -14.61 -10.09 3.42
N LYS A 140 -13.57 -9.58 2.76
CA LYS A 140 -12.53 -10.36 2.10
C LYS A 140 -11.19 -10.28 2.81
N ARG A 141 -11.13 -9.68 4.00
CA ARG A 141 -9.88 -9.40 4.73
C ARG A 141 -8.98 -10.63 4.82
N MET A 142 -9.53 -11.77 5.23
CA MET A 142 -8.79 -13.02 5.45
C MET A 142 -8.91 -14.03 4.29
N HIS A 143 -9.73 -13.76 3.28
CA HIS A 143 -10.12 -14.76 2.28
C HIS A 143 -8.93 -15.36 1.52
N GLU A 144 -8.01 -14.51 1.05
CA GLU A 144 -6.83 -14.97 0.30
C GLU A 144 -5.89 -15.82 1.16
N THR A 145 -5.64 -15.40 2.40
CA THR A 145 -4.75 -16.13 3.32
C THR A 145 -5.37 -17.45 3.77
N THR A 146 -6.69 -17.50 3.96
CA THR A 146 -7.41 -18.74 4.25
C THR A 146 -7.28 -19.75 3.10
N ILE A 147 -7.42 -19.30 1.85
CA ILE A 147 -7.25 -20.18 0.69
C ILE A 147 -5.81 -20.67 0.58
N LEU A 148 -4.83 -19.77 0.73
CA LEU A 148 -3.42 -20.11 0.64
C LEU A 148 -2.99 -21.15 1.69
N GLU A 149 -3.55 -21.07 2.91
CA GLU A 149 -3.30 -22.09 3.94
C GLU A 149 -3.91 -23.45 3.57
N MET A 150 -5.09 -23.48 2.94
CA MET A 150 -5.74 -24.71 2.49
C MET A 150 -4.99 -25.45 1.37
N VAL A 151 -4.24 -24.70 0.55
CA VAL A 151 -3.50 -25.25 -0.60
C VAL A 151 -2.01 -25.43 -0.33
N LYS A 152 -1.59 -25.26 0.94
CA LYS A 152 -0.20 -25.41 1.36
C LYS A 152 0.31 -26.83 1.08
N GLY A 153 1.53 -26.93 0.56
CA GLY A 153 2.16 -28.21 0.19
C GLY A 153 1.71 -28.79 -1.16
N ILE A 154 0.80 -28.13 -1.89
CA ILE A 154 0.51 -28.51 -3.28
C ILE A 154 1.72 -28.11 -4.15
N PRO A 155 2.31 -29.06 -4.92
CA PRO A 155 3.44 -28.75 -5.80
C PRO A 155 3.14 -27.59 -6.75
N ASN A 156 4.12 -26.71 -6.93
CA ASN A 156 4.07 -25.53 -7.81
C ASN A 156 3.03 -24.46 -7.44
N VAL A 157 2.41 -24.55 -6.26
CA VAL A 157 1.62 -23.47 -5.66
C VAL A 157 2.49 -22.72 -4.66
N VAL A 158 2.39 -21.39 -4.66
CA VAL A 158 3.11 -20.55 -3.70
C VAL A 158 2.64 -20.83 -2.27
N GLU A 159 3.58 -20.90 -1.35
CA GLU A 159 3.31 -21.07 0.06
C GLU A 159 3.14 -19.72 0.76
N LEU A 160 2.16 -19.67 1.65
CA LEU A 160 1.98 -18.59 2.60
C LEU A 160 3.04 -18.72 3.70
N ILE A 161 3.90 -17.71 3.80
CA ILE A 161 4.94 -17.63 4.85
C ILE A 161 4.40 -16.87 6.05
N ASP A 162 3.81 -15.71 5.81
CA ASP A 162 3.22 -14.87 6.85
C ASP A 162 2.19 -13.90 6.24
N HIS A 163 1.35 -13.28 7.07
CA HIS A 163 0.50 -12.18 6.68
C HIS A 163 0.13 -11.31 7.88
N TRP A 164 -0.09 -10.02 7.63
CA TRP A 164 -0.53 -9.11 8.68
C TRP A 164 -1.36 -7.95 8.14
N ASP A 165 -2.17 -7.37 9.01
CA ASP A 165 -2.69 -6.02 8.79
C ASP A 165 -1.58 -5.02 9.07
N VAL A 166 -1.51 -3.97 8.26
CA VAL A 166 -0.65 -2.82 8.55
C VAL A 166 -1.30 -2.03 9.68
N TYR A 167 -0.52 -1.64 10.69
CA TYR A 167 -0.99 -0.85 11.82
C TYR A 167 -0.58 0.61 11.68
N TYR A 168 -1.48 1.50 12.10
CA TYR A 168 -1.20 2.93 12.22
C TYR A 168 -1.82 3.47 13.52
N GLU A 169 -0.99 4.10 14.35
CA GLU A 169 -1.38 4.58 15.69
C GLU A 169 -2.01 3.49 16.58
N GLY A 170 -1.45 2.28 16.53
CA GLY A 170 -1.86 1.16 17.38
C GLY A 170 -3.07 0.37 16.88
N GLU A 171 -3.73 0.81 15.82
CA GLU A 171 -4.92 0.15 15.25
C GLU A 171 -4.68 -0.35 13.82
N PRO A 172 -5.41 -1.39 13.36
CA PRO A 172 -5.36 -1.82 11.97
C PRO A 172 -5.76 -0.69 11.01
N ASP A 173 -4.91 -0.43 10.03
CA ASP A 173 -5.11 0.68 9.11
C ASP A 173 -6.29 0.38 8.16
N CYS A 174 -7.25 1.31 8.14
CA CYS A 174 -8.46 1.17 7.36
C CYS A 174 -9.01 2.51 6.87
N THR A 175 -9.75 2.45 5.77
CA THR A 175 -10.34 3.65 5.13
C THR A 175 -11.53 4.24 5.89
N ALA A 176 -12.10 3.51 6.86
CA ALA A 176 -13.19 4.02 7.69
C ALA A 176 -12.71 5.07 8.70
N ARG A 177 -11.42 5.04 9.10
CA ARG A 177 -10.90 5.81 10.24
C ARG A 177 -11.19 7.31 10.20
N ILE A 178 -11.05 7.94 9.03
CA ILE A 178 -11.38 9.37 8.88
C ILE A 178 -12.88 9.55 8.68
N ARG A 179 -13.52 8.69 7.88
CA ARG A 179 -14.94 8.83 7.55
C ARG A 179 -15.86 8.71 8.77
N SER A 180 -15.55 7.80 9.69
CA SER A 180 -16.30 7.60 10.93
C SER A 180 -16.28 8.81 11.86
N GLN A 181 -15.30 9.71 11.75
CA GLN A 181 -15.22 10.93 12.55
C GLN A 181 -16.18 12.03 12.08
N TYR A 182 -16.69 11.91 10.86
CA TYR A 182 -17.56 12.90 10.23
C TYR A 182 -18.93 12.34 9.88
N ASP A 183 -19.35 11.25 10.56
CA ASP A 183 -20.59 10.50 10.27
C ASP A 183 -20.73 10.12 8.78
N MET A 184 -19.60 9.91 8.10
CA MET A 184 -19.54 9.41 6.73
C MET A 184 -19.30 7.90 6.74
N GLY A 185 -19.95 7.18 5.82
CA GLY A 185 -19.79 5.72 5.72
C GLY A 185 -20.75 4.88 6.56
N HIS A 186 -21.93 5.43 6.91
CA HIS A 186 -23.04 4.62 7.43
C HIS A 186 -23.52 3.59 6.38
N GLN A 187 -24.09 2.46 6.86
CA GLN A 187 -24.52 1.32 6.03
C GLN A 187 -25.48 1.66 4.88
N ASP A 188 -26.18 2.80 4.94
CA ASP A 188 -27.10 3.26 3.89
C ASP A 188 -26.39 3.97 2.71
N ASP A 189 -25.09 4.27 2.85
CA ASP A 189 -24.30 4.90 1.79
C ASP A 189 -23.75 3.79 0.87
N LEU A 190 -24.58 3.34 -0.08
CA LEU A 190 -24.31 2.24 -1.03
C LEU A 190 -22.97 2.34 -1.80
N MET A 191 -22.26 3.47 -1.72
CA MET A 191 -20.99 3.72 -2.39
C MET A 191 -19.74 3.43 -1.54
N PHE A 192 -19.80 3.51 -0.20
CA PHE A 192 -18.60 3.30 0.62
C PHE A 192 -18.40 1.81 0.93
N ARG A 193 -17.17 1.33 0.70
CA ARG A 193 -16.74 0.01 1.15
C ARG A 193 -15.50 0.17 1.99
N ASN A 194 -15.59 -0.18 3.26
CA ASN A 194 -14.42 -0.17 4.13
C ASN A 194 -13.37 -1.14 3.61
N ARG A 195 -12.10 -0.71 3.64
CA ARG A 195 -10.94 -1.50 3.24
C ARG A 195 -9.89 -1.44 4.32
N PHE A 196 -9.27 -2.59 4.56
CA PHE A 196 -8.11 -2.76 5.44
C PHE A 196 -6.84 -2.89 4.60
N HIS A 197 -5.76 -2.28 5.09
CA HIS A 197 -4.43 -2.39 4.49
C HIS A 197 -3.73 -3.65 4.99
N ARG A 198 -3.41 -4.56 4.08
CA ARG A 198 -2.87 -5.89 4.37
C ARG A 198 -1.59 -6.17 3.61
N ARG A 199 -0.71 -6.93 4.24
CA ARG A 199 0.50 -7.50 3.64
C ARG A 199 0.47 -9.02 3.74
N ILE A 200 0.88 -9.69 2.66
CA ILE A 200 0.95 -11.14 2.55
C ILE A 200 2.34 -11.50 2.02
N LEU A 201 3.08 -12.32 2.77
CA LEU A 201 4.42 -12.76 2.45
C LEU A 201 4.36 -14.18 1.88
N LEU A 202 4.90 -14.37 0.68
CA LEU A 202 4.79 -15.60 -0.11
C LEU A 202 6.17 -16.11 -0.54
N SER A 203 6.29 -17.43 -0.71
CA SER A 203 7.48 -18.09 -1.27
C SER A 203 7.06 -19.23 -2.21
N PRO A 204 7.80 -19.51 -3.30
CA PRO A 204 8.96 -18.79 -3.80
C PRO A 204 8.60 -17.43 -4.43
N CYS A 205 9.58 -16.53 -4.52
CA CYS A 205 9.44 -15.26 -5.24
C CYS A 205 9.71 -15.45 -6.74
N GLY A 206 8.66 -15.37 -7.57
CA GLY A 206 8.80 -15.44 -9.03
C GLY A 206 9.25 -14.13 -9.70
N GLU A 207 9.24 -14.16 -11.03
CA GLU A 207 9.37 -13.00 -11.92
C GLU A 207 8.01 -12.60 -12.51
N PRO A 208 7.79 -11.31 -12.84
CA PRO A 208 6.56 -10.88 -13.50
C PRO A 208 6.38 -11.57 -14.85
N LEU A 209 5.14 -11.99 -15.16
CA LEU A 209 4.80 -12.61 -16.45
C LEU A 209 5.14 -11.72 -17.65
N SER A 210 5.33 -10.41 -17.50
CA SER A 210 5.76 -9.52 -18.58
C SER A 210 7.23 -9.66 -18.97
N LYS A 211 8.04 -10.41 -18.20
CA LYS A 211 9.48 -10.57 -18.43
C LYS A 211 9.84 -11.84 -19.23
N PHE A 212 8.86 -12.54 -19.83
CA PHE A 212 9.19 -13.69 -20.69
C PHE A 212 10.11 -13.25 -21.85
N SER A 213 11.10 -14.09 -22.15
CA SER A 213 12.02 -13.95 -23.28
C SER A 213 11.35 -14.33 -24.62
N SER A 214 10.37 -15.24 -24.60
CA SER A 214 9.64 -15.65 -25.80
C SER A 214 8.21 -16.13 -25.51
N ARG A 215 7.35 -16.12 -26.54
CA ARG A 215 6.00 -16.71 -26.44
C ARG A 215 6.04 -18.20 -26.09
N ARG A 216 7.06 -18.92 -26.58
CA ARG A 216 7.25 -20.34 -26.29
C ARG A 216 7.50 -20.56 -24.81
N GLU A 217 8.37 -19.75 -24.20
CA GLU A 217 8.65 -19.80 -22.77
C GLU A 217 7.37 -19.63 -21.94
N LEU A 218 6.57 -18.60 -22.24
CA LEU A 218 5.32 -18.34 -21.53
C LEU A 218 4.33 -19.51 -21.64
N LEU A 219 4.17 -20.06 -22.85
CA LEU A 219 3.29 -21.22 -23.07
C LEU A 219 3.80 -22.47 -22.35
N THR A 220 5.11 -22.69 -22.31
CA THR A 220 5.72 -23.79 -21.55
C THR A 220 5.49 -23.63 -20.05
N ALA A 221 5.63 -22.42 -19.51
CA ALA A 221 5.38 -22.15 -18.10
C ALA A 221 3.91 -22.43 -17.72
N PHE A 222 2.95 -22.02 -18.57
CA PHE A 222 1.54 -22.37 -18.35
C PHE A 222 1.26 -23.87 -18.47
N HIS A 223 1.89 -24.55 -19.42
CA HIS A 223 1.80 -26.00 -19.54
C HIS A 223 2.33 -26.70 -18.28
N ALA A 224 3.53 -26.33 -17.82
CA ALA A 224 4.16 -26.88 -16.62
C ALA A 224 3.29 -26.67 -15.38
N PHE A 225 2.69 -25.48 -15.23
CA PHE A 225 1.74 -25.19 -14.15
C PHE A 225 0.52 -26.12 -14.17
N VAL A 226 -0.06 -26.39 -15.34
CA VAL A 226 -1.23 -27.29 -15.47
C VAL A 226 -0.87 -28.75 -15.21
N VAL A 227 0.30 -29.20 -15.65
CA VAL A 227 0.73 -30.60 -15.51
C VAL A 227 1.38 -30.87 -14.13
N GLY A 228 1.77 -29.83 -13.41
CA GLY A 228 2.44 -29.94 -12.11
C GLY A 228 3.93 -30.27 -12.24
N GLU A 229 4.55 -29.99 -13.39
CA GLU A 229 5.99 -30.17 -13.60
C GLU A 229 6.76 -28.94 -13.13
N SER A 230 7.93 -29.16 -12.54
CA SER A 230 8.84 -28.09 -12.11
C SER A 230 9.47 -27.43 -13.34
N TYR A 231 9.49 -26.09 -13.36
CA TYR A 231 10.09 -25.25 -14.40
C TYR A 231 11.37 -24.59 -13.89
#